data_AF-A0A853IGQ0-F1
#
_entry.id   AF-A0A853IGQ0-F1
#
_cell.length_a   1.000
_cell.length_b   1.000
_cell.length_c   1.000
_cell.angle_alpha   90.00
_cell.angle_beta   90.00
_cell.angle_gamma   90.00
#
_symmetry.space_group_name_H-M   'P 1'
#
loop_
_entity.id
_entity.type
_entity.pdbx_description
1 polymer ?
#
loop_
_entity_poly.entity_id
_entity_poly.type
_entity_poly.pdbx_seq_one_letter_code
_entity_poly.pdbx_strand_id
1 'polypeptide(L)'
;MSFSPILQRFMEKAPIPVMVQALLERVFNPENLNACFDRAIDKQYTRDLLFSSLFDLMSLTVTKVFPSINSAYQSSKDKIRVSITSVYNKLNGLEPEVAAALVHDTAMDFKSLAEGLKGENKPWLPGFQVKMLDGNCIEATEHRLKVLRVRLCWENYWSFIHLRMI
;
A
#
# COMPACT_ATOMS: atom_id res chain seq x y z
N MET A 1 -17.92 20.85 -17.18
CA MET A 1 -16.78 20.01 -17.65
C MET A 1 -17.35 18.83 -18.40
N SER A 2 -17.00 18.64 -19.66
CA SER A 2 -17.39 17.45 -20.43
C SER A 2 -16.26 16.43 -20.35
N PHE A 3 -16.55 15.19 -19.97
CA PHE A 3 -15.58 14.10 -20.00
C PHE A 3 -15.29 13.69 -21.44
N SER A 4 -14.13 13.07 -21.69
CA SER A 4 -13.83 12.56 -23.04
C SER A 4 -14.86 11.49 -23.42
N PRO A 5 -15.21 11.35 -24.72
CA PRO A 5 -16.19 10.34 -25.17
C PRO A 5 -15.81 8.91 -24.77
N ILE A 6 -14.52 8.62 -24.67
CA ILE A 6 -14.03 7.31 -24.21
C ILE A 6 -14.26 7.10 -22.72
N LEU A 7 -13.97 8.10 -21.87
CA LEU A 7 -14.21 8.02 -20.44
C LEU A 7 -15.71 7.92 -20.14
N GLN A 8 -16.54 8.64 -20.88
CA GLN A 8 -17.99 8.58 -20.74
C GLN A 8 -18.53 7.15 -20.97
N ARG A 9 -18.04 6.44 -21.99
CA ARG A 9 -18.41 5.04 -22.24
C ARG A 9 -18.04 4.13 -21.06
N PHE A 10 -16.88 4.33 -20.45
CA PHE A 10 -16.48 3.56 -19.28
C PHE A 10 -17.32 3.91 -18.04
N MET A 11 -17.66 5.19 -17.83
CA MET A 11 -18.56 5.60 -16.76
C MET A 11 -19.96 4.97 -16.91
N GLU A 12 -20.45 4.82 -18.13
CA GLU A 12 -21.76 4.22 -18.41
C GLU A 12 -21.76 2.69 -18.29
N LYS A 13 -20.69 2.03 -18.74
CA LYS A 13 -20.63 0.56 -18.84
C LYS A 13 -19.92 -0.13 -17.67
N ALA A 14 -19.02 0.57 -17.00
CA ALA A 14 -18.19 0.05 -15.91
C ALA A 14 -17.90 1.13 -14.85
N PRO A 15 -18.95 1.74 -14.24
CA PRO A 15 -18.78 2.86 -13.31
C PRO A 15 -17.90 2.51 -12.11
N ILE A 16 -18.06 1.32 -11.53
CA ILE A 16 -17.32 0.90 -10.33
C ILE A 16 -15.81 0.76 -10.63
N PRO A 17 -15.36 0.02 -11.66
CA PRO A 17 -13.94 -0.01 -12.03
C PRO A 17 -13.34 1.37 -12.28
N VAL A 18 -14.07 2.28 -12.95
CA VAL A 18 -13.59 3.65 -13.20
C VAL A 18 -13.41 4.42 -11.90
N MET A 19 -14.38 4.32 -10.98
CA MET A 19 -14.29 4.97 -9.67
C MET A 19 -13.13 4.41 -8.85
N VAL A 20 -12.97 3.08 -8.80
CA VAL A 20 -11.86 2.44 -8.07
C VAL A 20 -10.52 2.83 -8.69
N GLN A 21 -10.38 2.82 -10.01
CA GLN A 21 -9.15 3.24 -10.67
C GLN A 21 -8.81 4.70 -10.34
N ALA A 22 -9.77 5.61 -10.44
CA ALA A 22 -9.56 7.02 -10.11
C ALA A 22 -9.14 7.22 -8.64
N LEU A 23 -9.72 6.44 -7.72
CA LEU A 23 -9.34 6.45 -6.31
C LEU A 23 -7.91 5.93 -6.11
N LEU A 24 -7.56 4.81 -6.73
CA LEU A 24 -6.22 4.23 -6.63
C LEU A 24 -5.16 5.16 -7.23
N GLU A 25 -5.39 5.74 -8.41
CA GLU A 25 -4.45 6.67 -9.05
C GLU A 25 -4.24 7.95 -8.21
N ARG A 26 -5.29 8.43 -7.55
CA ARG A 26 -5.19 9.57 -6.64
C ARG A 26 -4.35 9.24 -5.41
N VAL A 27 -4.64 8.13 -4.75
CA VAL A 27 -4.01 7.75 -3.46
C VAL A 27 -2.56 7.28 -3.68
N PHE A 28 -2.33 6.43 -4.68
CA PHE A 28 -1.04 5.82 -4.99
C PHE A 28 -0.25 6.60 -6.06
N ASN A 29 -0.39 7.93 -6.11
CA ASN A 29 0.42 8.72 -7.04
C ASN A 29 1.92 8.63 -6.68
N PRO A 30 2.82 8.71 -7.68
CA PRO A 30 4.26 8.54 -7.46
C PRO A 30 4.86 9.51 -6.44
N GLU A 31 4.39 10.75 -6.40
CA GLU A 31 4.86 11.79 -5.49
C GLU A 31 4.58 11.41 -4.03
N ASN A 32 3.35 10.99 -3.73
CA ASN A 32 2.93 10.55 -2.40
C ASN A 32 3.68 9.29 -1.96
N LEU A 33 3.83 8.31 -2.86
CA LEU A 33 4.55 7.08 -2.59
C LEU A 33 6.01 7.35 -2.22
N ASN A 34 6.71 8.17 -3.02
CA ASN A 34 8.10 8.50 -2.74
C ASN A 34 8.23 9.35 -1.47
N ALA A 35 7.32 10.29 -1.22
CA ALA A 35 7.32 11.08 0.01
C ALA A 35 7.05 10.22 1.26
N CYS A 36 6.16 9.23 1.17
CA CYS A 36 5.94 8.25 2.24
C CYS A 36 7.22 7.48 2.55
N PHE A 37 7.90 6.99 1.50
CA PHE A 37 9.16 6.28 1.64
C PHE A 37 10.24 7.14 2.29
N ASP A 38 10.42 8.37 1.82
CA ASP A 38 11.44 9.29 2.33
C ASP A 38 11.23 9.68 3.79
N ARG A 39 9.97 9.72 4.28
CA ARG A 39 9.65 9.98 5.68
C ARG A 39 9.85 8.77 6.60
N ALA A 40 9.63 7.57 6.08
CA ALA A 40 9.56 6.35 6.88
C ALA A 40 10.88 5.59 6.98
N ILE A 41 11.86 5.91 6.13
CA ILE A 41 13.16 5.23 6.12
C ILE A 41 14.07 5.78 7.23
N ASP A 42 14.61 4.88 8.08
CA ASP A 42 15.56 5.26 9.13
C ASP A 42 17.01 5.31 8.59
N LYS A 43 17.35 4.40 7.67
CA LYS A 43 18.67 4.32 7.05
C LYS A 43 18.71 4.98 5.68
N GLN A 44 19.67 5.89 5.50
CA GLN A 44 19.89 6.61 4.25
C GLN A 44 20.35 5.67 3.12
N TYR A 45 19.40 5.02 2.43
CA TYR A 45 19.65 4.22 1.23
C TYR A 45 19.65 5.12 -0.02
N THR A 46 20.79 5.23 -0.69
CA THR A 46 20.97 5.94 -1.98
C THR A 46 20.39 5.08 -3.12
N ARG A 47 19.25 5.43 -3.73
CA ARG A 47 18.94 6.43 -4.79
C ARG A 47 19.10 6.03 -6.28
N ASP A 48 19.15 4.74 -6.62
CA ASP A 48 19.07 4.36 -8.06
C ASP A 48 17.66 3.98 -8.54
N LEU A 49 16.75 3.62 -7.62
CA LEU A 49 15.39 3.19 -7.94
C LEU A 49 14.40 3.93 -7.06
N LEU A 50 13.34 4.50 -7.65
CA LEU A 50 12.24 5.16 -6.91
C LEU A 50 11.38 4.12 -6.18
N PHE A 51 10.74 4.53 -5.09
CA PHE A 51 9.83 3.63 -4.37
C PHE A 51 8.56 3.40 -5.20
N SER A 52 8.04 4.43 -5.87
CA SER A 52 6.91 4.31 -6.79
C SER A 52 7.15 3.27 -7.89
N SER A 53 8.33 3.26 -8.52
CA SER A 53 8.67 2.24 -9.54
C SER A 53 8.69 0.82 -8.97
N LEU A 54 9.09 0.66 -7.71
CA LEU A 54 9.06 -0.63 -7.04
C LEU A 54 7.64 -1.06 -6.67
N PHE A 55 6.82 -0.11 -6.21
CA PHE A 55 5.40 -0.30 -5.95
C PHE A 55 4.65 -0.74 -7.21
N ASP A 56 4.96 -0.17 -8.38
CA ASP A 56 4.37 -0.57 -9.65
C ASP A 56 4.67 -2.04 -10.00
N LEU A 57 5.94 -2.47 -9.87
CA LEU A 57 6.34 -3.85 -10.09
C LEU A 57 5.62 -4.83 -9.13
N MET A 58 5.53 -4.44 -7.85
CA MET A 58 4.82 -5.22 -6.84
C MET A 58 3.33 -5.30 -7.16
N SER A 59 2.71 -4.20 -7.56
CA SER A 59 1.30 -4.13 -7.92
C SER A 59 0.96 -5.10 -9.05
N LEU A 60 1.77 -5.12 -10.11
CA LEU A 60 1.60 -6.07 -11.22
C LEU A 60 1.73 -7.54 -10.80
N THR A 61 2.59 -7.82 -9.82
CA THR A 61 2.80 -9.19 -9.32
C THR A 61 1.67 -9.64 -8.39
N VAL A 62 1.27 -8.78 -7.44
CA VAL A 62 0.22 -9.08 -6.45
C VAL A 62 -1.15 -9.17 -7.10
N THR A 63 -1.42 -8.36 -8.12
CA THR A 63 -2.64 -8.45 -8.95
C THR A 63 -2.61 -9.61 -9.96
N LYS A 64 -1.53 -10.41 -9.97
CA LYS A 64 -1.33 -11.57 -10.85
C LYS A 64 -1.32 -11.24 -12.34
N VAL A 65 -1.01 -9.99 -12.72
CA VAL A 65 -0.72 -9.64 -14.12
C VAL A 65 0.55 -10.36 -14.59
N PHE A 66 1.55 -10.44 -13.70
CA PHE A 66 2.74 -11.26 -13.91
C PHE A 66 2.93 -12.24 -12.76
N PRO A 67 3.49 -13.44 -13.02
CA PRO A 67 3.68 -14.48 -11.99
C PRO A 67 4.81 -14.16 -11.01
N SER A 68 5.68 -13.20 -11.32
CA SER A 68 6.83 -12.83 -10.48
C SER A 68 7.32 -11.40 -10.72
N ILE A 69 8.10 -10.88 -9.77
CA ILE A 69 8.78 -9.58 -9.90
C ILE A 69 9.72 -9.56 -11.10
N ASN A 70 10.47 -10.64 -11.34
CA ASN A 70 11.37 -10.71 -12.48
C ASN A 70 10.59 -10.59 -13.80
N SER A 71 9.47 -11.30 -13.96
CA SER A 71 8.64 -11.18 -15.16
C SER A 71 8.05 -9.77 -15.35
N ALA A 72 7.61 -9.12 -14.26
CA ALA A 72 7.15 -7.74 -14.31
C ALA A 72 8.28 -6.75 -14.66
N TYR A 73 9.49 -7.02 -14.18
CA TYR A 73 10.67 -6.23 -14.52
C TYR A 73 11.05 -6.38 -16.00
N GLN A 74 11.03 -7.60 -16.55
CA GLN A 74 11.36 -7.81 -17.97
C GLN A 74 10.39 -7.08 -18.90
N SER A 75 9.10 -7.01 -18.55
CA SER A 75 8.10 -6.26 -19.32
C SER A 75 8.21 -4.73 -19.16
N SER A 76 8.95 -4.26 -18.15
CA SER A 76 9.12 -2.84 -17.83
C SER A 76 10.57 -2.35 -17.99
N LYS A 77 11.42 -3.15 -18.64
CA LYS A 77 12.88 -2.94 -18.70
C LYS A 77 13.28 -1.61 -19.34
N ASP A 78 12.51 -1.12 -20.32
CA ASP A 78 12.78 0.17 -20.96
C ASP A 78 12.50 1.37 -20.04
N LYS A 79 11.66 1.18 -19.02
CA LYS A 79 11.30 2.21 -18.03
C LYS A 79 12.21 2.16 -16.81
N ILE A 80 12.69 0.97 -16.42
CA ILE A 80 13.52 0.76 -15.23
C ILE A 80 14.98 0.60 -15.66
N ARG A 81 15.77 1.67 -15.50
CA ARG A 81 17.18 1.75 -15.96
C ARG A 81 18.20 1.06 -15.04
N VAL A 82 17.75 0.42 -13.96
CA VAL A 82 18.61 -0.28 -13.01
C VAL A 82 18.58 -1.78 -13.25
N SER A 83 19.60 -2.49 -12.77
CA SER A 83 19.62 -3.95 -12.85
C SER A 83 18.52 -4.60 -12.01
N ILE A 84 18.09 -5.81 -12.39
CA ILE A 84 17.18 -6.64 -11.59
C ILE A 84 17.74 -6.89 -10.17
N THR A 85 19.06 -6.99 -10.03
CA THR A 85 19.73 -7.10 -8.72
C THR A 85 19.46 -5.88 -7.86
N SER A 86 19.47 -4.67 -8.44
CA SER A 86 19.16 -3.43 -7.71
C SER A 86 17.70 -3.38 -7.26
N VAL A 87 16.78 -3.93 -8.06
CA VAL A 87 15.36 -4.10 -7.68
C VAL A 87 15.24 -4.99 -6.44
N TYR A 88 15.84 -6.18 -6.47
CA TYR A 88 15.80 -7.09 -5.33
C TYR A 88 16.53 -6.55 -4.10
N ASN A 89 17.66 -5.85 -4.27
CA ASN A 89 18.35 -5.19 -3.17
C ASN A 89 17.44 -4.16 -2.50
N LYS A 90 16.72 -3.34 -3.29
CA LYS A 90 15.77 -2.37 -2.75
C LYS A 90 14.59 -3.06 -2.04
N LEU A 91 14.02 -4.12 -2.62
CA LEU A 91 12.96 -4.92 -1.98
C LEU A 91 13.39 -5.50 -0.65
N ASN A 92 14.57 -6.12 -0.60
CA ASN A 92 15.10 -6.74 0.61
C ASN A 92 15.48 -5.70 1.68
N GLY A 93 15.78 -4.47 1.25
CA GLY A 93 16.05 -3.33 2.13
C GLY A 93 14.81 -2.56 2.58
N LEU A 94 13.60 -2.99 2.22
CA LEU A 94 12.38 -2.34 2.70
C LEU A 94 12.16 -2.63 4.18
N GLU A 95 12.33 -1.58 4.99
CA GLU A 95 12.05 -1.61 6.41
C GLU A 95 10.53 -1.77 6.64
N PRO A 96 10.09 -2.58 7.61
CA PRO A 96 8.67 -2.76 7.90
C PRO A 96 7.93 -1.44 8.22
N GLU A 97 8.63 -0.47 8.77
CA GLU A 97 8.17 0.87 9.08
C GLU A 97 7.66 1.59 7.82
N VAL A 98 8.28 1.35 6.65
CA VAL A 98 7.82 1.86 5.36
C VAL A 98 6.45 1.29 4.99
N ALA A 99 6.28 -0.02 5.15
CA ALA A 99 4.99 -0.66 4.85
C ALA A 99 3.90 -0.19 5.81
N ALA A 100 4.24 -0.03 7.09
CA ALA A 100 3.32 0.44 8.10
C ALA A 100 2.91 1.91 7.87
N ALA A 101 3.85 2.79 7.50
CA ALA A 101 3.58 4.16 7.09
C ALA A 101 2.67 4.22 5.85
N LEU A 102 2.94 3.38 4.83
CA LEU A 102 2.10 3.33 3.62
C LEU A 102 0.67 2.93 3.93
N VAL A 103 0.45 1.91 4.77
CA VAL A 103 -0.89 1.48 5.18
C VAL A 103 -1.60 2.58 5.97
N HIS A 104 -0.90 3.24 6.89
CA HIS A 104 -1.45 4.33 7.67
C HIS A 104 -1.89 5.51 6.78
N ASP A 105 -1.00 5.99 5.92
CA ASP A 105 -1.25 7.18 5.10
C ASP A 105 -2.37 6.93 4.09
N THR A 106 -2.37 5.76 3.43
CA THR A 106 -3.43 5.39 2.49
C THR A 106 -4.77 5.23 3.19
N ALA A 107 -4.82 4.68 4.42
CA ALA A 107 -6.05 4.60 5.19
C ALA A 107 -6.62 5.99 5.54
N MET A 108 -5.76 6.97 5.86
CA MET A 108 -6.19 8.35 6.11
C MET A 108 -6.71 9.03 4.85
N ASP A 109 -6.07 8.80 3.71
CA ASP A 109 -6.53 9.31 2.42
C ASP A 109 -7.89 8.74 2.02
N PHE A 110 -8.07 7.42 2.13
CA PHE A 110 -9.35 6.77 1.83
C PHE A 110 -10.46 7.19 2.80
N LYS A 111 -10.14 7.39 4.09
CA LYS A 111 -11.09 7.92 5.06
C LYS A 111 -11.58 9.31 4.65
N SER A 112 -10.67 10.22 4.33
CA SER A 112 -11.00 11.58 3.91
C SER A 112 -11.88 11.59 2.64
N LEU A 113 -11.63 10.65 1.73
CA LEU A 113 -12.45 10.45 0.52
C LEU A 113 -13.85 9.92 0.86
N ALA A 114 -13.96 8.94 1.75
CA ALA A 114 -15.23 8.38 2.18
C ALA A 114 -16.13 9.44 2.86
N GLU A 115 -15.54 10.28 3.71
CA GLU A 115 -16.20 11.43 4.34
C GLU A 115 -16.70 12.42 3.28
N GLY A 116 -15.85 12.81 2.32
CA GLY A 116 -16.21 13.73 1.24
C GLY A 116 -17.32 13.21 0.33
N LEU A 117 -17.37 11.89 0.11
CA LEU A 117 -18.43 11.22 -0.66
C LEU A 117 -19.70 10.93 0.16
N LYS A 118 -19.69 11.21 1.48
CA LYS A 118 -20.74 10.79 2.42
C LYS A 118 -21.01 9.27 2.35
N GLY A 119 -19.95 8.51 2.05
CA GLY A 119 -19.97 7.05 1.90
C GLY A 119 -19.66 6.30 3.20
N GLU A 120 -19.66 7.00 4.33
CA GLU A 120 -19.36 6.42 5.64
C GLU A 120 -20.45 5.42 6.05
N ASN A 121 -20.02 4.26 6.55
CA ASN A 121 -20.93 3.29 7.14
C ASN A 121 -21.34 3.72 8.55
N LYS A 122 -22.57 3.36 8.94
CA LYS A 122 -22.99 3.49 10.34
C LYS A 122 -21.98 2.76 11.25
N PRO A 123 -21.63 3.32 12.42
CA PRO A 123 -20.75 2.64 13.35
C PRO A 123 -21.38 1.30 13.74
N TRP A 124 -20.58 0.24 13.68
CA TRP A 124 -21.04 -1.11 14.03
C TRP A 124 -21.48 -1.18 15.50
N LEU A 125 -20.79 -0.43 16.38
CA LEU A 125 -21.15 -0.28 17.78
C LEU A 125 -20.98 1.20 18.19
N PRO A 126 -22.08 1.95 18.42
CA PRO A 126 -22.00 3.36 18.80
C PRO A 126 -21.19 3.59 20.09
N GLY A 127 -20.26 4.55 20.07
CA GLY A 127 -19.42 4.88 21.22
C GLY A 127 -18.20 3.98 21.41
N PHE A 128 -18.02 2.95 20.58
CA PHE A 128 -16.90 2.02 20.68
C PHE A 128 -16.11 1.94 19.38
N GLN A 129 -14.79 1.87 19.51
CA GLN A 129 -13.91 1.53 18.40
C GLN A 129 -13.96 0.02 18.19
N VAL A 130 -14.50 -0.41 17.04
CA VAL A 130 -14.54 -1.81 16.66
C VAL A 130 -13.23 -2.21 16.00
N LYS A 131 -12.69 -3.35 16.43
CA LYS A 131 -11.39 -3.89 16.05
C LYS A 131 -11.61 -5.24 15.39
N MET A 132 -11.16 -5.40 14.14
CA MET A 132 -11.29 -6.65 13.39
C MET A 132 -9.99 -7.42 13.50
N LEU A 133 -10.04 -8.61 14.10
CA LEU A 133 -8.92 -9.54 14.16
C LEU A 133 -9.04 -10.53 13.00
N ASP A 134 -8.03 -10.58 12.15
CA ASP A 134 -7.89 -11.64 11.16
C ASP A 134 -7.50 -12.94 11.89
N GLY A 135 -8.23 -14.03 11.62
CA GLY A 135 -7.98 -15.34 12.24
C GLY A 135 -6.58 -15.86 11.95
N ASN A 136 -5.97 -15.46 10.83
CA ASN A 136 -4.60 -15.81 10.48
C ASN A 136 -3.56 -15.19 11.46
N CYS A 137 -3.92 -14.11 12.17
CA CYS A 137 -3.07 -13.48 13.18
C CYS A 137 -3.04 -14.25 14.51
N ILE A 138 -3.97 -15.19 14.75
CA ILE A 138 -4.09 -15.92 16.01
C ILE A 138 -3.18 -17.17 16.02
N GLU A 139 -2.92 -17.78 14.86
CA GLU A 139 -2.05 -18.96 14.73
C GLU A 139 -0.62 -18.64 14.26
N ALA A 140 -0.37 -17.45 13.68
CA ALA A 140 0.91 -17.17 13.02
C ALA A 140 2.04 -16.87 14.03
N THR A 141 3.02 -17.77 14.09
CA THR A 141 4.35 -17.46 14.63
C THR A 141 5.10 -16.52 13.68
N GLU A 142 5.65 -15.42 14.20
CA GLU A 142 6.58 -14.57 13.45
C GLU A 142 7.73 -15.40 12.85
N HIS A 143 7.71 -15.59 11.53
CA HIS A 143 8.74 -16.31 10.77
C HIS A 143 10.09 -15.59 10.75
N ARG A 144 10.12 -14.32 11.18
CA ARG A 144 11.34 -13.54 11.36
C ARG A 144 12.16 -14.06 12.53
N LEU A 145 13.48 -14.09 12.35
CA LEU A 145 14.45 -14.35 13.43
C LEU A 145 14.19 -13.39 14.60
N LYS A 146 14.33 -13.87 15.85
CA LYS A 146 14.02 -13.06 17.05
C LYS A 146 14.70 -11.69 17.08
N VAL A 147 15.94 -11.58 16.56
CA VAL A 147 16.70 -10.31 16.48
C VAL A 147 16.17 -9.34 15.42
N LEU A 148 15.46 -9.85 14.41
CA LEU A 148 14.81 -9.08 13.34
C LEU A 148 13.34 -8.81 13.64
N ARG A 149 12.82 -9.38 14.73
CA ARG A 149 11.54 -8.96 15.30
C ARG A 149 11.81 -7.61 15.97
N VAL A 150 11.78 -6.55 15.18
CA VAL A 150 11.36 -5.27 15.72
C VAL A 150 10.04 -5.56 16.43
N ARG A 151 9.80 -4.99 17.61
CA ARG A 151 8.48 -5.04 18.26
C ARG A 151 7.50 -4.18 17.47
N LEU A 152 7.33 -4.52 16.20
CA LEU A 152 6.14 -4.36 15.40
C LEU A 152 5.18 -5.44 15.87
N CYS A 153 4.95 -5.51 17.19
CA CYS A 153 3.59 -5.81 17.54
C CYS A 153 2.84 -4.65 16.88
N TRP A 154 1.94 -5.02 16.00
CA TRP A 154 0.95 -4.17 15.41
C TRP A 154 0.03 -3.61 16.53
N GLU A 155 0.61 -3.07 17.60
CA GLU A 155 0.02 -2.43 18.79
C GLU A 155 0.27 -0.92 18.71
N ASN A 156 1.40 -0.48 18.12
CA ASN A 156 1.77 0.94 18.02
C ASN A 156 1.28 1.62 16.73
N TYR A 157 1.25 0.90 15.61
CA TYR A 157 0.61 1.40 14.37
C TYR A 157 -0.91 1.33 14.43
N TRP A 158 -1.41 0.48 15.33
CA TRP A 158 -2.79 0.43 15.71
C TRP A 158 -3.04 1.30 16.95
N SER A 159 -2.85 2.62 16.83
CA SER A 159 -3.69 3.55 17.62
C SER A 159 -5.19 3.37 17.30
N PHE A 160 -5.52 2.46 16.37
CA PHE A 160 -6.84 1.84 16.17
C PHE A 160 -7.08 0.47 16.87
N ILE A 161 -6.06 -0.19 17.43
CA ILE A 161 -6.08 -1.48 18.16
C ILE A 161 -4.96 -1.49 19.22
N HIS A 162 -5.21 -0.88 20.37
CA HIS A 162 -4.56 -1.27 21.63
C HIS A 162 -5.29 -2.46 22.27
N LEU A 163 -4.64 -3.60 22.37
CA LEU A 163 -5.00 -4.68 23.29
C LEU A 163 -3.81 -4.84 24.24
N ARG A 164 -3.98 -4.32 25.46
CA ARG A 164 -3.06 -4.61 26.56
C ARG A 164 -3.32 -6.07 26.93
N MET A 165 -2.37 -6.96 26.61
CA MET A 165 -2.42 -8.34 27.09
C MET A 165 -2.61 -8.35 28.61
N ILE A 166 -3.67 -9.02 29.05
CA ILE A 166 -3.69 -9.80 30.28
C ILE A 166 -2.84 -11.05 30.02
#